data_AF-A0A355A068-F1
#
_entry.id   AF-A0A355A068-F1
#
_cell.length_a   1.000
_cell.length_b   1.000
_cell.length_c   1.000
_cell.angle_alpha   90.00
_cell.angle_beta   90.00
_cell.angle_gamma   90.00
#
_symmetry.space_group_name_H-M   'P 1'
#
loop_
_entity.id
_entity.type
_entity.pdbx_description
1 polymer ?
#
loop_
_entity_poly.entity_id
_entity_poly.type
_entity_poly.pdbx_seq_one_letter_code
_entity_poly.pdbx_strand_id
1 'polypeptide(L)'
;MFVGFLVPGFRVGGFVGALIAAVVIAILGYIAESLFGRNVSPQGRGLVGFITSAVVIYLTQFIVPSIRVTILGALLAAVVIGIIDAFVPTELR
;
A
#
# COMPACT_ATOMS: atom_id res chain seq x y z
N MET A 1 -0.30 11.16 -16.34
CA MET A 1 1.06 11.06 -15.80
C MET A 1 1.26 11.92 -14.52
N PHE A 2 0.28 12.00 -13.61
CA PHE A 2 0.43 12.79 -12.37
C PHE A 2 1.02 11.99 -11.20
N VAL A 3 0.75 10.69 -11.14
CA VAL A 3 1.16 9.80 -10.03
C VAL A 3 2.69 9.64 -9.95
N GLY A 4 3.38 9.61 -11.10
CA GLY A 4 4.84 9.47 -11.14
C GLY A 4 5.61 10.70 -10.63
N PHE A 5 4.95 11.87 -10.52
CA PHE A 5 5.53 13.07 -9.93
C PHE A 5 5.43 13.04 -8.39
N LEU A 6 4.31 12.52 -7.86
CA LEU A 6 4.08 12.37 -6.42
C LEU A 6 4.83 11.18 -5.82
N VAL A 7 4.99 10.08 -6.58
CA VAL A 7 5.67 8.86 -6.14
C VAL A 7 6.71 8.43 -7.18
N PRO A 8 7.91 9.04 -7.19
CA PRO A 8 8.99 8.62 -8.07
C PRO A 8 9.34 7.15 -7.80
N GLY A 9 9.51 6.38 -8.88
CA GLY A 9 9.79 4.95 -8.80
C GLY A 9 8.57 4.04 -8.71
N PHE A 10 7.34 4.57 -8.72
CA PHE A 10 6.09 3.79 -8.85
C PHE A 10 5.52 3.92 -10.27
N ARG A 11 5.46 2.82 -11.02
CA ARG A 11 4.93 2.78 -12.40
C ARG A 11 3.87 1.69 -12.54
N VAL A 12 2.74 2.05 -13.14
CA VAL A 12 1.64 1.13 -13.47
C VAL A 12 1.34 1.22 -14.95
N GLY A 13 1.37 0.07 -15.64
CA GLY A 13 1.04 -0.05 -17.05
C GLY A 13 -0.47 -0.07 -17.29
N GLY A 14 -1.04 1.08 -17.65
CA GLY A 14 -2.44 1.19 -18.09
C GLY A 14 -3.49 1.06 -16.98
N PHE A 15 -4.75 1.26 -17.34
CA PHE A 15 -5.89 1.22 -16.41
C PHE A 15 -6.17 -0.18 -15.87
N VAL A 16 -6.15 -1.19 -16.74
CA VAL A 16 -6.39 -2.59 -16.35
C VAL A 16 -5.33 -3.08 -15.37
N GLY A 17 -4.06 -2.72 -15.59
CA GLY A 17 -2.97 -3.02 -14.65
C GLY A 17 -3.17 -2.38 -13.29
N ALA A 18 -3.71 -1.15 -13.24
CA ALA A 18 -4.05 -0.47 -11.99
C ALA A 18 -5.22 -1.13 -11.26
N LEU A 19 -6.23 -1.61 -11.99
CA LEU A 19 -7.36 -2.32 -11.40
C LEU A 19 -6.93 -3.64 -10.76
N ILE A 20 -6.15 -4.44 -11.49
CA ILE A 20 -5.60 -5.71 -10.98
C ILE A 20 -4.74 -5.44 -9.75
N ALA A 21 -3.89 -4.41 -9.79
CA ALA A 21 -3.06 -4.02 -8.67
C ALA A 21 -3.85 -3.63 -7.43
N ALA A 22 -4.93 -2.86 -7.58
CA ALA A 22 -5.78 -2.48 -6.46
C ALA A 22 -6.37 -3.71 -5.77
N VAL A 23 -6.84 -4.70 -6.55
CA VAL A 23 -7.34 -5.98 -6.00
C VAL A 23 -6.24 -6.73 -5.26
N VAL A 24 -5.05 -6.85 -5.86
CA VAL A 24 -3.91 -7.55 -5.24
C VAL A 24 -3.47 -6.86 -3.94
N ILE A 25 -3.34 -5.54 -3.93
CA ILE A 25 -2.99 -4.75 -2.75
C ILE A 25 -4.04 -4.95 -1.65
N ALA A 26 -5.32 -4.93 -1.99
CA ALA A 26 -6.40 -5.15 -1.03
C ALA A 26 -6.33 -6.55 -0.39
N ILE A 27 -6.10 -7.60 -1.20
CA ILE A 27 -5.97 -8.98 -0.72
C ILE A 27 -4.75 -9.12 0.18
N LEU A 28 -3.59 -8.62 -0.25
CA LEU A 28 -2.35 -8.67 0.53
C LEU A 28 -2.47 -7.86 1.83
N GLY A 29 -3.10 -6.70 1.78
CA GLY A 29 -3.38 -5.87 2.95
C GLY A 29 -4.27 -6.58 3.96
N TYR A 30 -5.32 -7.26 3.49
CA TYR A 30 -6.19 -8.09 4.34
C TYR A 30 -5.43 -9.24 5.00
N ILE A 31 -4.58 -9.95 4.24
CA ILE A 31 -3.74 -11.02 4.79
C ILE A 31 -2.79 -10.45 5.86
N ALA A 32 -2.10 -9.35 5.57
CA ALA A 32 -1.17 -8.76 6.52
C ALA A 32 -1.88 -8.28 7.80
N GLU A 33 -3.06 -7.67 7.67
CA GLU A 33 -3.89 -7.32 8.81
C GLU A 33 -4.31 -8.54 9.63
N SER A 34 -4.69 -9.64 8.99
CA SER A 34 -5.08 -10.86 9.73
C SER A 34 -3.93 -11.41 10.58
N LEU A 35 -2.67 -11.19 10.17
CA LEU A 35 -1.47 -11.60 10.89
C LEU A 35 -1.12 -10.65 12.03
N PHE A 36 -1.23 -9.34 11.81
CA PHE A 36 -0.76 -8.32 12.77
C PHE A 36 -1.88 -7.72 13.64
N GLY A 37 -3.13 -7.66 13.18
CA GLY A 37 -4.18 -6.80 13.71
C GLY A 37 -4.67 -7.11 15.13
N ARG A 38 -4.45 -8.32 15.66
CA ARG A 38 -4.99 -8.72 16.97
C ARG A 38 -4.15 -8.24 18.17
N ASN A 39 -2.89 -7.85 17.97
CA ASN A 39 -1.95 -7.59 19.07
C ASN A 39 -1.28 -6.21 19.01
N VAL A 40 -1.66 -5.33 18.08
CA VAL A 40 -0.99 -4.03 17.91
C VAL A 40 -1.61 -2.98 18.84
N SER A 41 -0.80 -2.48 19.78
CA SER A 41 -1.21 -1.41 20.70
C SER A 41 -1.53 -0.11 19.94
N PRO A 42 -2.46 0.73 20.45
CA PRO A 42 -2.85 1.98 19.80
C PRO A 42 -1.67 2.88 19.40
N GLN A 43 -0.64 2.93 20.24
CA GLN A 43 0.58 3.71 20.01
C GLN A 43 1.45 3.15 18.87
N GLY A 44 1.41 1.82 18.64
CA GLY A 44 2.16 1.15 17.57
C GLY A 44 1.42 1.06 16.23
N ARG A 45 0.11 1.29 16.20
CA ARG A 45 -0.73 1.09 15.00
C ARG A 45 -0.26 1.91 13.79
N GLY A 46 0.18 3.15 13.99
CA GLY A 46 0.65 4.00 12.89
C GLY A 46 1.90 3.47 12.19
N LEU A 47 2.93 3.10 12.96
CA LEU A 47 4.18 2.57 12.41
C LEU A 47 4.00 1.17 11.80
N VAL A 48 3.24 0.30 12.48
CA VAL A 48 2.97 -1.05 11.97
C VAL A 48 2.16 -0.97 10.67
N GLY A 49 1.14 -0.10 10.60
CA GLY A 49 0.38 0.15 9.39
C GLY A 49 1.25 0.69 8.25
N PHE A 50 2.11 1.66 8.54
CA PHE A 50 3.05 2.21 7.56
C PHE A 50 3.98 1.14 6.96
N ILE A 51 4.65 0.35 7.81
CA ILE A 51 5.56 -0.71 7.36
C ILE A 51 4.78 -1.78 6.59
N THR A 52 3.61 -2.17 7.10
CA THR A 52 2.75 -3.16 6.44
C THR A 52 2.35 -2.72 5.04
N SER A 53 1.87 -1.48 4.89
CA SER A 53 1.50 -0.90 3.59
C SER A 53 2.70 -0.85 2.64
N ALA A 54 3.88 -0.45 3.12
CA ALA A 54 5.09 -0.41 2.29
C ALA A 54 5.48 -1.81 1.78
N VAL A 55 5.42 -2.82 2.64
CA VAL A 55 5.71 -4.22 2.26
C VAL A 55 4.68 -4.73 1.27
N VAL A 56 3.38 -4.52 1.51
CA VAL A 56 2.30 -4.95 0.62
C VAL A 56 2.45 -4.33 -0.79
N ILE A 57 2.71 -3.03 -0.85
CA ILE A 57 2.93 -2.32 -2.11
C ILE A 57 4.16 -2.88 -2.84
N TYR A 58 5.26 -3.08 -2.12
CA TYR A 58 6.47 -3.64 -2.71
C TYR A 58 6.25 -5.06 -3.23
N LEU A 59 5.51 -5.90 -2.52
CA LEU A 59 5.22 -7.28 -2.92
C LEU A 59 4.30 -7.38 -4.13
N THR A 60 3.41 -6.40 -4.31
CA THR A 60 2.46 -6.38 -5.43
C THR A 60 3.15 -6.47 -6.80
N GLN A 61 4.36 -5.92 -6.94
CA GLN A 61 5.09 -5.96 -8.20
C GLN A 61 5.46 -7.38 -8.66
N PHE A 62 5.56 -8.35 -7.74
CA PHE A 62 5.87 -9.74 -8.08
C PHE A 62 4.65 -10.51 -8.58
N ILE A 63 3.45 -10.04 -8.23
CA ILE A 63 2.18 -10.66 -8.63
C ILE A 63 1.64 -9.99 -9.89
N VAL A 64 1.88 -8.68 -10.05
CA VAL A 64 1.32 -7.87 -11.14
C VAL A 64 2.46 -7.41 -12.06
N PRO A 65 2.68 -8.08 -13.22
CA PRO A 65 3.79 -7.77 -14.13
C PRO A 65 3.75 -6.35 -14.71
N SER A 66 2.57 -5.73 -14.73
CA SER A 66 2.37 -4.34 -15.18
C SER A 66 2.78 -3.30 -14.13
N ILE A 67 3.26 -3.71 -12.95
CA ILE A 67 3.75 -2.81 -11.91
C ILE A 67 5.25 -2.93 -11.75
N ARG A 68 5.89 -1.77 -11.58
CA ARG A 68 7.25 -1.69 -11.03
C ARG A 68 7.28 -0.66 -9.92
N VAL A 69 7.78 -1.08 -8.76
CA VAL A 69 7.95 -0.19 -7.61
C VAL A 69 9.33 -0.36 -6.98
N THR A 70 10.02 0.74 -6.74
CA THR A 70 11.27 0.73 -5.96
C THR A 70 10.95 0.70 -4.46
N ILE A 71 11.94 0.35 -3.63
CA ILE A 71 11.79 0.40 -2.17
C ILE A 71 11.37 1.81 -1.72
N LEU A 72 12.04 2.84 -2.27
CA LEU A 72 11.68 4.24 -2.01
C LEU A 72 10.26 4.58 -2.48
N GLY A 73 9.85 4.12 -3.66
CA GLY A 73 8.50 4.32 -4.18
C GLY A 73 7.43 3.67 -3.29
N ALA A 74 7.71 2.48 -2.75
CA ALA A 74 6.80 1.79 -1.84
C ALA A 74 6.68 2.50 -0.49
N LEU A 75 7.80 3.01 0.05
CA LEU A 75 7.79 3.82 1.27
C LEU A 75 7.00 5.12 1.08
N LEU A 76 7.25 5.83 -0.03
CA LEU A 76 6.53 7.07 -0.34
C LEU A 76 5.02 6.81 -0.55
N ALA A 77 4.65 5.75 -1.26
CA ALA A 77 3.26 5.36 -1.43
C ALA A 77 2.61 5.02 -0.07
N ALA A 78 3.31 4.33 0.83
CA ALA A 78 2.82 4.03 2.16
C ALA A 78 2.63 5.28 3.04
N VAL A 79 3.47 6.31 2.87
CA VAL A 79 3.26 7.61 3.54
C VAL A 79 1.97 8.23 3.02
N VAL A 80 1.77 8.26 1.70
CA VAL A 80 0.57 8.85 1.09
C VAL A 80 -0.69 8.11 1.56
N ILE A 81 -0.68 6.78 1.58
CA ILE A 81 -1.80 5.97 2.09
C ILE A 81 -2.04 6.26 3.58
N GLY A 82 -0.99 6.27 4.40
CA GLY A 82 -1.14 6.56 5.83
C GLY A 82 -1.70 7.95 6.13
N ILE A 83 -1.36 8.95 5.31
CA ILE A 83 -1.99 10.27 5.37
C ILE A 83 -3.46 10.18 4.96
N ILE A 84 -3.78 9.53 3.84
CA ILE A 84 -5.16 9.36 3.38
C ILE A 84 -6.03 8.66 4.43
N ASP A 85 -5.54 7.58 5.03
CA ASP A 85 -6.25 6.81 6.07
C ASP A 85 -6.46 7.61 7.36
N ALA A 86 -5.56 8.54 7.68
CA ALA A 86 -5.73 9.42 8.85
C ALA A 86 -6.86 10.45 8.62
N PHE A 87 -7.07 10.88 7.37
CA PHE A 87 -8.13 11.81 7.00
C PHE A 87 -9.45 11.12 6.66
N VAL A 88 -9.39 9.91 6.13
CA VAL A 88 -10.53 9.03 5.87
C VAL A 88 -10.46 7.93 6.92
N PRO A 89 -10.91 8.19 8.16
CA PRO A 89 -10.95 7.17 9.18
C PRO A 89 -11.85 6.05 8.67
N THR A 90 -11.25 4.95 8.25
CA THR A 90 -11.94 3.69 7.94
C THR A 90 -12.39 3.06 9.26
N GLU A 91 -13.31 3.73 9.94
CA GLU A 91 -14.11 3.21 11.07
C GLU A 91 -15.23 2.27 10.56
N LEU A 92 -15.26 1.97 9.26
CA LEU A 92 -16.03 0.88 8.67
C LEU A 92 -15.16 -0.39 8.63
N ARG A 93 -14.80 -0.91 9.81
CA ARG A 93 -14.20 -2.23 9.98
C ARG A 93 -14.90 -2.97 11.11
#